data_AF-A0A7L4NPY8-F1
#
_entry.id   AF-A0A7L4NPY8-F1
#
_cell.length_a   1.000
_cell.length_b   1.000
_cell.length_c   1.000
_cell.angle_alpha   90.00
_cell.angle_beta   90.00
_cell.angle_gamma   90.00
#
_symmetry.space_group_name_H-M   'P 1'
#
loop_
_entity.id
_entity.type
_entity.pdbx_description
1 polymer ?
#
loop_
_entity_poly.entity_id
_entity_poly.type
_entity_poly.pdbx_seq_one_letter_code
_entity_poly.pdbx_strand_id
1 'polypeptide(L)'
;LAAAAGPALGRTLEIKQLDVCDEGSIRACLDSIPGRHVDVLVSNAGVGMAGPLECQSLAAMQSLMDTNFFGLVRLVKEVLPDMKRRRGGHIVVIS
;
A
#
# COMPACT_ATOMS: atom_id res chain seq x y z
N LEU A 1 4.31 16.72 -1.50
CA LEU A 1 3.56 16.01 -0.43
C LEU A 1 3.63 16.74 0.91
N ALA A 2 4.81 16.95 1.50
CA ALA A 2 4.94 17.66 2.78
C ALA A 2 4.29 19.07 2.78
N ALA A 3 4.45 19.83 1.70
CA ALA A 3 3.79 21.14 1.55
C ALA A 3 2.25 21.05 1.52
N ALA A 4 1.69 19.99 0.92
CA ALA A 4 0.24 19.79 0.85
C ALA A 4 -0.35 19.31 2.19
N ALA A 5 0.45 18.67 3.03
CA ALA A 5 0.05 18.23 4.37
C ALA A 5 -0.15 19.40 5.35
N GLY A 6 0.52 20.54 5.11
CA GLY A 6 0.38 21.75 5.92
C GLY A 6 0.55 21.49 7.43
N PRO A 7 -0.33 22.05 8.29
CA PRO A 7 -0.18 21.96 9.75
C PRO A 7 -0.47 20.58 10.35
N ALA A 8 -0.98 19.62 9.57
CA ALA A 8 -1.25 18.26 10.06
C ALA A 8 0.03 17.41 10.16
N LEU A 9 1.06 17.75 9.37
CA LEU A 9 2.31 17.01 9.30
C LEU A 9 3.03 17.01 10.66
N GLY A 10 3.42 15.83 11.15
CA GLY A 10 4.08 15.66 12.44
C GLY A 10 3.18 15.82 13.67
N ARG A 11 1.86 15.99 13.46
CA ARG A 11 0.86 16.06 14.54
C ARG A 11 -0.16 14.93 14.41
N THR A 12 -0.89 14.90 13.31
CA THR A 12 -1.94 13.92 13.01
C THR A 12 -1.70 13.18 11.70
N LEU A 13 -0.70 13.61 10.92
CA LEU A 13 -0.29 12.97 9.68
C LEU A 13 1.22 12.74 9.69
N GLU A 14 1.64 11.53 9.35
CA GLU A 14 3.02 11.20 9.01
C GLU A 14 3.09 10.73 7.56
N ILE A 15 4.18 11.06 6.89
CA ILE A 15 4.47 10.60 5.53
C ILE A 15 5.65 9.65 5.63
N LYS A 16 5.44 8.41 5.19
CA LYS A 16 6.48 7.37 5.12
C LYS A 16 6.61 6.88 3.68
N GLN A 17 7.81 6.45 3.32
CA GLN A 17 8.03 5.77 2.05
C GLN A 17 7.44 4.36 2.11
N LEU A 18 6.70 3.99 1.07
CA LEU A 18 6.10 2.68 0.92
C LEU A 18 5.98 2.36 -0.57
N ASP A 19 6.81 1.43 -1.04
CA ASP A 19 6.65 0.80 -2.34
C ASP A 19 5.96 -0.56 -2.17
N VAL A 20 4.80 -0.74 -2.79
CA VAL A 20 4.01 -1.98 -2.68
C VAL A 20 4.61 -3.14 -3.48
N CYS A 21 5.54 -2.88 -4.38
CA CYS A 21 6.29 -3.89 -5.13
C CYS A 21 7.52 -4.41 -4.36
N ASP A 22 7.93 -3.73 -3.28
CA ASP A 22 9.09 -4.10 -2.46
C ASP A 22 8.69 -4.51 -1.04
N GLU A 23 8.82 -5.80 -0.72
CA GLU A 23 8.55 -6.30 0.64
C GLU A 23 9.43 -5.66 1.71
N GLY A 24 10.66 -5.28 1.38
CA GLY A 24 11.58 -4.58 2.28
C GLY A 24 11.04 -3.20 2.64
N SER A 25 10.59 -2.43 1.63
CA SER A 25 9.93 -1.14 1.85
C SER A 25 8.66 -1.28 2.69
N ILE A 26 7.84 -2.30 2.46
CA ILE A 26 6.62 -2.55 3.24
C ILE A 26 6.96 -2.80 4.72
N ARG A 27 7.90 -3.71 4.98
CA ARG A 27 8.33 -4.04 6.34
C ARG A 27 8.88 -2.82 7.06
N ALA A 28 9.80 -2.10 6.43
CA ALA A 28 10.41 -0.89 7.01
C ALA A 28 9.37 0.19 7.33
N CYS A 29 8.37 0.39 6.46
CA CYS A 29 7.28 1.33 6.73
C CYS A 29 6.45 0.90 7.94
N LEU A 30 6.05 -0.36 8.02
CA LEU A 30 5.23 -0.87 9.12
C LEU A 30 6.00 -0.94 10.44
N ASP A 31 7.31 -1.26 10.41
CA ASP A 31 8.19 -1.22 11.58
C ASP A 31 8.32 0.20 12.17
N SER A 32 8.13 1.23 11.35
CA SER A 32 8.12 2.61 11.83
C SER A 32 6.85 3.01 12.58
N ILE A 33 5.79 2.19 12.51
CA ILE A 33 4.52 2.45 13.20
C ILE A 33 4.62 1.94 14.65
N PRO A 34 4.28 2.76 15.66
CA PRO A 34 4.29 2.34 17.06
C PRO A 34 3.51 1.04 17.28
N GLY A 35 4.19 0.02 17.82
CA GLY A 35 3.60 -1.30 18.07
C GLY A 35 3.17 -2.08 16.82
N ARG A 36 3.55 -1.61 15.61
CA ARG A 36 3.07 -2.14 14.32
C ARG A 36 1.54 -2.25 14.23
N HIS A 37 0.84 -1.35 14.91
CA HIS A 37 -0.61 -1.40 15.06
C HIS A 37 -1.27 -0.59 13.95
N VAL A 38 -2.03 -1.27 13.08
CA VAL A 38 -2.76 -0.66 11.96
C VAL A 38 -4.24 -0.98 12.08
N ASP A 39 -5.06 0.02 12.41
CA ASP A 39 -6.52 -0.14 12.50
C ASP A 39 -7.20 -0.26 11.14
N VAL A 40 -6.77 0.56 10.18
CA VAL A 40 -7.31 0.57 8.83
C VAL A 40 -6.15 0.58 7.84
N LEU A 41 -6.13 -0.42 6.96
CA LEU A 41 -5.31 -0.41 5.76
C LEU A 41 -6.17 0.07 4.59
N VAL A 42 -5.77 1.17 3.95
CA VAL A 42 -6.35 1.60 2.67
C VAL A 42 -5.35 1.27 1.56
N SER A 43 -5.64 0.22 0.79
CA SER A 43 -4.84 -0.12 -0.39
C SER A 43 -5.36 0.67 -1.58
N ASN A 44 -4.67 1.79 -1.86
CA ASN A 44 -4.99 2.72 -2.94
C ASN A 44 -3.91 2.77 -4.02
N ALA A 45 -2.71 2.21 -3.78
CA ALA A 45 -1.65 2.21 -4.78
C ALA A 45 -2.13 1.49 -6.03
N GLY A 46 -2.09 2.18 -7.17
CA GLY A 46 -2.58 1.66 -8.42
C GLY A 46 -2.05 2.44 -9.61
N VAL A 47 -1.81 1.73 -10.70
CA VAL A 47 -1.41 2.26 -12.00
C VAL A 47 -2.48 1.91 -13.02
N GLY A 48 -2.89 2.90 -13.80
CA GLY A 48 -3.80 2.71 -14.92
C GLY A 48 -3.05 2.42 -16.21
N MET A 49 -3.68 1.67 -17.11
CA MET A 49 -3.20 1.42 -18.47
C MET A 49 -4.40 1.54 -19.42
N ALA A 50 -4.20 2.27 -20.52
CA ALA A 50 -5.25 2.54 -21.49
C ALA A 50 -4.70 2.38 -22.92
N GLY A 51 -5.53 1.85 -23.80
CA GLY A 51 -5.23 1.66 -25.22
C GLY A 51 -5.57 0.25 -25.71
N PRO A 52 -5.44 -0.01 -27.03
CA PRO A 52 -5.67 -1.32 -27.61
C PRO A 52 -4.72 -2.37 -27.03
N LEU A 53 -5.21 -3.59 -26.86
CA LEU A 53 -4.48 -4.69 -26.21
C LEU A 53 -3.20 -5.04 -26.97
N GLU A 54 -3.27 -5.07 -28.30
CA GLU A 54 -2.19 -5.39 -29.22
C GLU A 54 -1.03 -4.38 -29.17
N CYS A 55 -1.26 -3.19 -28.63
CA CYS A 55 -0.24 -2.16 -28.45
C CYS A 55 0.43 -2.24 -27.07
N GLN A 56 -0.09 -3.04 -26.13
CA GLN A 56 0.44 -3.15 -24.78
C GLN A 56 1.43 -4.31 -24.69
N SER A 57 2.57 -4.08 -24.04
CA SER A 57 3.53 -5.15 -23.78
C SER A 57 3.07 -6.01 -22.60
N LEU A 58 3.36 -7.31 -22.66
CA LEU A 58 3.12 -8.21 -21.52
C LEU A 58 3.88 -7.74 -20.27
N ALA A 59 5.07 -7.16 -20.44
CA ALA A 59 5.84 -6.60 -19.32
C ALA A 59 5.09 -5.45 -18.63
N ALA A 60 4.47 -4.54 -19.39
CA ALA A 60 3.68 -3.44 -18.82
C ALA A 60 2.45 -3.97 -18.06
N MET A 61 1.76 -4.98 -18.63
CA MET A 61 0.63 -5.63 -17.95
C MET A 61 1.07 -6.32 -16.65
N GLN A 62 2.22 -6.99 -16.66
CA GLN A 62 2.79 -7.62 -15.46
C GLN A 62 3.13 -6.59 -14.39
N SER A 63 3.77 -5.47 -14.74
CA SER A 63 4.05 -4.38 -13.80
C SER A 63 2.78 -3.75 -13.20
N LEU A 64 1.73 -3.59 -14.01
CA LEU A 64 0.42 -3.14 -13.54
C LEU A 64 -0.16 -4.12 -12.53
N MET A 65 -0.16 -5.41 -12.84
CA MET A 65 -0.64 -6.45 -11.92
C MET A 65 0.22 -6.54 -10.66
N ASP A 66 1.53 -6.31 -10.79
CA ASP A 66 2.46 -6.32 -9.68
C ASP A 66 2.16 -5.22 -8.67
N THR A 67 1.78 -4.03 -9.15
CA THR A 67 1.36 -2.91 -8.30
C THR A 67 -0.05 -3.10 -7.75
N ASN A 68 -1.05 -3.28 -8.64
CA ASN A 68 -2.47 -3.17 -8.29
C ASN A 68 -2.97 -4.41 -7.54
N PHE A 69 -2.49 -5.60 -7.92
CA PHE A 69 -2.95 -6.87 -7.35
C PHE A 69 -1.94 -7.43 -6.35
N PHE A 70 -0.71 -7.71 -6.80
CA PHE A 70 0.28 -8.31 -5.91
C PHE A 70 0.74 -7.35 -4.81
N GLY A 71 0.77 -6.04 -5.06
CA GLY A 71 1.02 -5.02 -4.05
C GLY A 71 0.00 -5.06 -2.91
N LEU A 72 -1.30 -5.14 -3.23
CA LEU A 72 -2.35 -5.38 -2.24
C LEU A 72 -2.10 -6.68 -1.47
N VAL A 73 -1.81 -7.78 -2.16
CA VAL A 73 -1.57 -9.09 -1.52
C VAL A 73 -0.40 -9.00 -0.53
N ARG A 74 0.71 -8.36 -0.88
CA ARG A 74 1.87 -8.16 0.00
C ARG A 74 1.51 -7.36 1.24
N LEU A 75 0.80 -6.24 1.08
CA LEU A 75 0.34 -5.41 2.20
C LEU A 75 -0.56 -6.19 3.15
N VAL A 76 -1.55 -6.92 2.62
CA VAL A 76 -2.48 -7.72 3.43
C VAL A 76 -1.74 -8.82 4.17
N LYS A 77 -0.80 -9.54 3.52
CA LYS A 77 0.01 -10.56 4.18
C LYS A 77 0.79 -10.01 5.37
N GLU A 78 1.22 -8.76 5.31
CA GLU A 78 2.04 -8.13 6.34
C GLU A 78 1.21 -7.60 7.52
N VAL A 79 0.01 -7.05 7.30
CA VAL A 79 -0.83 -6.48 8.38
C VAL A 79 -1.84 -7.47 8.98
N LEU A 80 -2.31 -8.44 8.20
CA LEU A 80 -3.40 -9.34 8.60
C LEU A 80 -3.08 -10.21 9.83
N PRO A 81 -1.83 -10.70 10.06
CA PRO A 81 -1.53 -11.49 11.26
C PRO A 81 -1.83 -10.74 12.58
N ASP A 82 -1.47 -9.45 12.66
CA ASP A 82 -1.79 -8.61 13.82
C ASP A 82 -3.31 -8.41 13.95
N MET A 83 -3.97 -8.03 12.86
CA MET A 83 -5.42 -7.81 12.83
C MET A 83 -6.19 -9.05 13.32
N LYS A 84 -5.78 -10.26 12.88
CA LYS A 84 -6.36 -11.52 13.34
C LYS A 84 -6.08 -11.78 14.82
N ARG A 85 -4.84 -11.56 15.29
CA ARG A 85 -4.46 -11.76 16.69
C ARG A 85 -5.30 -10.91 17.63
N ARG A 86 -5.48 -9.62 17.31
CA ARG A 86 -6.27 -8.67 18.12
C ARG A 86 -7.78 -8.70 17.81
N ARG A 87 -8.20 -9.50 16.84
CA ARG A 87 -9.59 -9.64 16.36
C ARG A 87 -10.22 -8.30 15.98
N GLY A 88 -9.45 -7.45 15.30
CA GLY A 88 -9.88 -6.12 14.87
C GLY A 88 -9.03 -5.61 13.72
N GLY A 89 -9.63 -4.78 12.87
CA GLY A 89 -8.97 -4.18 11.71
C GLY A 89 -9.86 -4.16 10.47
N HIS A 90 -9.64 -3.17 9.60
CA HIS A 90 -10.36 -3.04 8.33
C HIS A 90 -9.38 -2.91 7.17
N ILE A 91 -9.71 -3.55 6.06
CA ILE A 91 -8.97 -3.42 4.80
C ILE A 91 -9.94 -2.83 3.78
N VAL A 92 -9.60 -1.64 3.27
CA VAL A 92 -10.32 -0.97 2.21
C VAL A 92 -9.48 -1.06 0.95
N VAL A 93 -10.05 -1.60 -0.12
CA VAL A 93 -9.38 -1.73 -1.41
C VAL A 93 -10.03 -0.76 -2.38
N ILE A 94 -9.22 0.06 -3.03
CA ILE A 94 -9.66 0.93 -4.13
C ILE A 94 -9.34 0.21 -5.43
N SER A 95 -10.37 -0.09 -6.23
CA SER A 95 -10.29 -0.90 -7.46
C SER A 95 -10.94 -0.20 -8.64
#